data_AF-A0A1H2C7T1-F1
#
_entry.id   AF-A0A1H2C7T1-F1
#
_cell.length_a   1.000
_cell.length_b   1.000
_cell.length_c   1.000
_cell.angle_alpha   90.00
_cell.angle_beta   90.00
_cell.angle_gamma   90.00
#
_symmetry.space_group_name_H-M   'P 1'
#
loop_
_entity.id
_entity.type
_entity.pdbx_description
1 polymer ?
#
loop_
_entity_poly.entity_id
_entity_poly.type
_entity_poly.pdbx_seq_one_letter_code
_entity_poly.pdbx_strand_id
1 'polypeptide(L)'
;MSGIRPYSAMGSNAAGNCRAAAADIGERLGMLREHLAGLDPARLRISPSRLADLLVGYDIYARMLDDALHDIAGDLQQTAEAPRRSDVELAGGDCR
;
A
#
# COMPACT_ATOMS: atom_id res chain seq x y z
N MET A 1 -28.02 18.87 17.01
CA MET A 1 -27.13 17.70 16.91
C MET A 1 -26.11 17.98 15.82
N SER A 2 -24.94 18.53 16.17
CA SER A 2 -23.94 18.97 15.19
C SER A 2 -23.09 17.79 14.73
N GLY A 3 -23.17 17.47 13.44
CA GLY A 3 -22.50 16.35 12.79
C GLY A 3 -21.03 16.62 12.53
N ILE A 4 -20.19 16.41 13.54
CA ILE A 4 -18.76 16.24 13.32
C ILE A 4 -18.56 14.77 12.91
N ARG A 5 -18.59 14.48 11.61
CA ARG A 5 -18.00 13.22 11.11
C ARG A 5 -16.52 13.25 11.49
N PRO A 6 -16.01 12.34 12.33
CA PRO A 6 -14.63 12.41 12.75
C PRO A 6 -13.75 12.11 11.53
N TYR A 7 -12.94 13.10 11.12
CA TYR A 7 -11.94 12.94 10.06
C TYR A 7 -10.99 11.76 10.32
N SER A 8 -10.83 11.31 11.57
CA SER A 8 -10.07 10.11 11.94
C SER A 8 -10.69 8.80 11.40
N ALA A 9 -12.02 8.71 11.28
CA ALA A 9 -12.66 7.55 10.66
C ALA A 9 -12.41 7.49 9.15
N MET A 10 -12.29 8.64 8.47
CA MET A 10 -11.96 8.67 7.03
C MET A 10 -10.50 8.27 6.76
N GLY A 11 -9.55 8.69 7.60
CA GLY A 11 -8.13 8.29 7.48
C GLY A 11 -7.90 6.81 7.78
N SER A 12 -8.53 6.27 8.82
CA SER A 12 -8.50 4.82 9.12
C SER A 12 -9.11 3.99 8.00
N ASN A 13 -10.21 4.47 7.39
CA ASN A 13 -10.81 3.81 6.23
C ASN A 13 -9.93 3.91 4.98
N ALA A 14 -9.23 5.03 4.77
CA ALA A 14 -8.31 5.19 3.64
C ALA A 14 -7.08 4.28 3.74
N ALA A 15 -6.46 4.19 4.93
CA ALA A 15 -5.34 3.28 5.17
C ALA A 15 -5.76 1.81 5.00
N GLY A 16 -6.93 1.43 5.54
CA GLY A 16 -7.50 0.09 5.37
C GLY A 16 -7.77 -0.26 3.91
N ASN A 17 -8.40 0.66 3.15
CA ASN A 17 -8.66 0.50 1.73
C ASN A 17 -7.36 0.40 0.92
N CYS A 18 -6.34 1.17 1.28
CA CYS A 18 -5.03 1.11 0.63
C CYS A 18 -4.37 -0.25 0.82
N ARG A 19 -4.41 -0.83 2.03
CA ARG A 19 -3.88 -2.18 2.28
C ARG A 19 -4.66 -3.26 1.54
N ALA A 20 -5.98 -3.15 1.49
CA ALA A 20 -6.81 -4.09 0.73
C ALA A 20 -6.46 -4.02 -0.76
N ALA A 21 -6.33 -2.82 -1.33
CA ALA A 21 -5.92 -2.65 -2.72
C ALA A 21 -4.49 -3.18 -2.96
N ALA A 22 -3.56 -2.98 -2.01
CA ALA A 22 -2.20 -3.51 -2.10
C ALA A 22 -2.20 -5.05 -2.14
N ALA A 23 -2.98 -5.69 -1.27
CA ALA A 23 -3.14 -7.14 -1.27
C ALA A 23 -3.72 -7.67 -2.60
N ASP A 24 -4.79 -7.04 -3.10
CA ASP A 24 -5.40 -7.41 -4.39
C ASP A 24 -4.41 -7.26 -5.56
N ILE A 25 -3.59 -6.21 -5.56
CA ILE A 25 -2.53 -6.00 -6.55
C ILE A 25 -1.47 -7.10 -6.43
N GLY A 26 -1.03 -7.40 -5.20
CA GLY A 26 -0.07 -8.46 -4.91
C GLY A 26 -0.53 -9.83 -5.42
N GLU A 27 -1.80 -10.19 -5.18
CA GLU A 27 -2.38 -11.44 -5.70
C GLU A 27 -2.37 -11.48 -7.23
N ARG A 28 -2.80 -10.40 -7.89
CA ARG A 28 -2.81 -10.31 -9.36
C ARG A 28 -1.41 -10.41 -9.95
N LEU A 29 -0.43 -9.80 -9.29
CA LEU A 29 0.98 -9.92 -9.67
C LEU A 29 1.50 -11.34 -9.44
N GLY A 30 1.07 -12.03 -8.39
CA GLY A 30 1.38 -13.45 -8.18
C GLY A 30 0.86 -14.33 -9.31
N MET A 31 -0.42 -14.18 -9.69
CA MET A 31 -1.02 -14.94 -10.80
C MET A 31 -0.31 -14.67 -12.13
N LEU A 32 0.02 -13.41 -12.42
CA LEU A 32 0.77 -13.06 -13.63
C LEU A 32 2.17 -13.67 -13.61
N ARG A 33 2.84 -13.69 -12.45
CA ARG A 33 4.16 -14.29 -12.30
C ARG A 33 4.17 -15.79 -12.60
N GLU A 34 3.17 -16.50 -12.11
CA GLU A 34 2.96 -17.92 -12.39
C GLU A 34 2.72 -18.16 -13.88
N HIS A 35 1.88 -17.33 -14.50
CA HIS A 35 1.63 -17.40 -15.94
C HIS A 35 2.92 -17.20 -16.75
N LEU A 36 3.72 -16.18 -16.41
CA LEU A 36 4.99 -15.89 -17.08
C LEU A 36 6.02 -17.02 -16.89
N ALA A 37 6.06 -17.65 -15.72
CA ALA A 37 6.93 -18.80 -15.45
C ALA A 37 6.54 -20.06 -16.23
N GLY A 38 5.25 -20.20 -16.56
CA GLY A 38 4.74 -21.29 -17.40
C GLY A 38 4.96 -21.09 -18.89
N LEU A 39 5.48 -19.94 -19.33
CA LEU A 39 5.73 -19.70 -20.75
C LEU A 39 6.92 -20.51 -21.26
N ASP A 40 6.74 -21.12 -22.42
CA ASP A 40 7.83 -21.77 -23.15
C ASP A 40 8.70 -20.70 -23.84
N PRO A 41 9.97 -20.52 -23.41
CA PRO A 41 10.87 -19.52 -24.00
C PRO A 41 11.13 -19.78 -25.50
N ALA A 42 11.04 -21.03 -25.96
CA ALA A 42 11.20 -21.35 -27.38
C ALA A 42 10.08 -20.74 -28.24
N ARG A 43 8.84 -20.75 -27.74
CA ARG A 43 7.68 -20.13 -28.44
C ARG A 43 7.80 -18.61 -28.48
N LEU A 44 8.47 -18.02 -27.50
CA LEU A 44 8.76 -16.60 -27.40
C LEU A 44 10.02 -16.18 -28.17
N ARG A 45 10.76 -17.12 -28.76
CA ARG A 45 12.04 -16.88 -29.45
C ARG A 45 13.09 -16.18 -28.55
N ILE A 46 13.08 -16.48 -27.25
CA ILE A 46 14.06 -16.00 -26.28
C ILE A 46 14.82 -17.17 -25.66
N SER A 47 16.01 -16.90 -25.11
CA SER A 47 16.71 -17.92 -24.34
C SER A 47 16.02 -18.15 -22.99
N PRO A 48 16.13 -19.36 -22.41
CA PRO A 48 15.68 -19.62 -21.03
C PRO A 48 16.30 -18.67 -20.00
N SER A 49 17.58 -18.30 -20.18
CA SER A 49 18.26 -17.32 -19.33
C SER A 49 17.61 -15.93 -19.42
N ARG A 50 17.21 -15.51 -20.62
CA ARG A 50 16.55 -14.21 -20.80
C ARG A 50 15.18 -14.18 -20.12
N LEU A 51 14.44 -15.28 -20.17
CA LEU A 51 13.18 -15.40 -19.43
C LEU A 51 13.42 -15.31 -17.92
N ALA A 52 14.45 -16.01 -17.41
CA ALA A 52 14.80 -15.95 -15.99
C ALA A 52 15.16 -14.52 -15.55
N ASP A 53 15.97 -13.78 -16.33
CA ASP A 53 16.32 -12.39 -16.03
C ASP A 53 15.08 -11.47 -15.99
N LEU A 54 14.14 -11.68 -16.92
CA LEU A 54 12.88 -10.93 -16.95
C LEU A 54 12.02 -11.22 -15.72
N LEU A 55 11.96 -12.48 -15.28
CA LEU A 55 11.25 -12.87 -14.08
C LEU A 55 11.88 -12.30 -12.81
N VAL A 56 13.21 -12.22 -12.74
CA VAL A 56 13.92 -11.53 -11.64
C VAL A 56 13.59 -10.04 -11.61
N GLY A 57 13.64 -9.38 -12.77
CA GLY A 57 13.26 -7.97 -12.89
C GLY A 57 11.80 -7.74 -12.48
N TYR A 58 10.91 -8.63 -12.90
CA TYR A 58 9.51 -8.61 -12.49
C TYR A 58 9.35 -8.69 -10.96
N ASP A 59 10.03 -9.65 -10.31
CA ASP A 59 9.95 -9.86 -8.87
C ASP A 59 10.45 -8.63 -8.09
N ILE A 60 11.49 -7.96 -8.59
CA ILE A 60 12.00 -6.70 -8.02
C ILE A 60 10.95 -5.60 -8.10
N TYR A 61 10.38 -5.35 -9.28
CA TYR A 61 9.39 -4.28 -9.45
C TYR A 61 8.10 -4.54 -8.68
N ALA A 62 7.64 -5.80 -8.63
CA ALA A 62 6.47 -6.19 -7.85
C ALA A 62 6.69 -5.89 -6.36
N ARG A 63 7.88 -6.21 -5.83
CA ARG A 63 8.24 -5.90 -4.45
C ARG A 63 8.35 -4.41 -4.17
N MET A 64 8.97 -3.64 -5.06
CA MET A 64 9.04 -2.18 -4.92
C MET A 64 7.66 -1.53 -4.89
N LEU A 65 6.71 -2.05 -5.67
CA LEU A 65 5.33 -1.58 -5.65
C LEU A 65 4.63 -1.95 -4.33
N ASP A 66 4.80 -3.18 -3.85
CA ASP A 66 4.22 -3.62 -2.59
C ASP A 66 4.74 -2.80 -1.40
N ASP A 67 6.06 -2.56 -1.34
CA ASP A 67 6.70 -1.73 -0.33
C ASP A 67 6.13 -0.29 -0.38
N ALA A 68 6.04 0.31 -1.57
CA ALA A 68 5.50 1.66 -1.74
C ALA A 68 4.02 1.78 -1.31
N LEU A 69 3.20 0.76 -1.57
CA LEU A 69 1.79 0.74 -1.16
C LEU A 69 1.64 0.57 0.35
N HIS A 70 2.52 -0.21 0.99
CA HIS A 70 2.58 -0.34 2.44
C HIS A 70 3.01 0.96 3.11
N ASP A 71 4.01 1.66 2.57
CA ASP A 71 4.46 2.96 3.07
C ASP A 71 3.34 4.00 3.01
N ILE A 72 2.64 4.10 1.87
CA ILE A 72 1.47 4.99 1.71
C ILE A 72 0.38 4.64 2.73
N ALA A 73 0.09 3.35 2.93
CA ALA A 73 -0.89 2.93 3.93
C ALA A 73 -0.45 3.27 5.37
N GLY A 74 0.85 3.22 5.65
CA GLY A 74 1.44 3.63 6.92
C GLY A 74 1.25 5.13 7.17
N ASP A 75 1.60 5.97 6.20
CA ASP A 75 1.47 7.43 6.28
C ASP A 75 0.00 7.86 6.46
N LEU A 76 -0.92 7.19 5.78
CA LEU A 76 -2.37 7.42 5.92
C LEU A 76 -2.87 7.08 7.32
N GLN A 77 -2.34 6.01 7.96
CA GLN A 77 -2.71 5.66 9.33
C GLN A 77 -2.14 6.66 10.34
N GLN A 78 -0.88 7.06 10.20
CA GLN A 78 -0.26 8.04 11.10
C GLN A 78 -0.98 9.39 11.06
N THR A 79 -1.42 9.81 9.88
CA THR A 79 -2.23 11.03 9.72
C THR A 79 -3.60 10.91 10.41
N ALA A 80 -4.16 9.70 10.50
CA ALA A 80 -5.43 9.44 11.20
C ALA A 80 -5.28 9.38 12.73
N GLU A 81 -4.11 8.98 13.23
CA GLU A 81 -3.82 8.77 14.66
C GLU A 81 -3.10 9.94 15.35
N ALA A 82 -2.58 10.91 14.59
CA ALA A 82 -1.91 12.07 15.16
C ALA A 82 -2.82 12.80 16.18
N PRO A 83 -2.43 12.89 17.47
CA PRO A 83 -3.18 13.65 18.44
C PRO A 83 -3.20 15.11 18.02
N ARG A 84 -4.39 15.70 17.93
CA ARG A 84 -4.58 17.11 17.66
C ARG A 84 -3.80 17.91 18.70
N ARG A 85 -2.65 18.48 18.34
CA ARG A 85 -1.97 19.50 19.15
C ARG A 85 -2.89 20.69 19.48
N SER A 86 -4.01 20.85 18.77
CA SER A 86 -5.05 21.85 19.04
C SER A 86 -6.02 21.51 20.18
N ASP A 87 -6.01 20.29 20.74
CA ASP A 87 -6.83 19.96 21.92
C ASP A 87 -6.10 20.25 23.26
N VAL A 88 -4.80 20.58 23.21
CA VAL A 88 -4.00 20.89 24.42
C VAL A 88 -4.07 22.37 24.82
N GLU A 89 -4.35 23.29 23.89
CA GLU A 89 -4.47 24.73 24.21
C GLU A 89 -5.82 25.13 24.83
N LEU A 90 -6.84 24.27 24.80
CA LEU A 90 -8.17 24.56 25.36
C LEU A 90 -8.37 24.10 26.82
N ALA A 91 -7.36 23.46 27.43
CA ALA A 91 -7.42 23.05 28.85
C ALA A 91 -6.52 23.89 29.78
N GLY A 92 -5.85 24.93 29.25
CA GLY A 92 -4.81 25.68 29.95
C GLY A 92 -5.14 27.14 30.25
N GLY A 93 -6.41 27.48 30.51
CA GLY A 93 -6.82 28.86 30.76
C GLY A 93 -7.97 28.98 31.75
N ASP A 94 -7.69 28.72 33.04
CA ASP A 94 -8.18 29.53 34.16
C ASP A 94 -7.72 28.89 35.49
N CYS A 95 -6.69 29.48 36.10
CA CYS A 95 -6.48 29.39 37.54
C CYS A 95 -6.41 30.84 38.06
N ARG A 96 -7.42 31.18 38.87
CA ARG A 96 -7.50 32.41 39.67
C ARG A 96 -6.28 32.62 40.55
#